data_AF-T1A6P4-F1
#
_entry.id   AF-T1A6P4-F1
#
_cell.length_a   1.000
_cell.length_b   1.000
_cell.length_c   1.000
_cell.angle_alpha   90.00
_cell.angle_beta   90.00
_cell.angle_gamma   90.00
#
_symmetry.space_group_name_H-M   'P 1'
#
loop_
_entity.id
_entity.type
_entity.pdbx_description
1 polymer ?
#
loop_
_entity_poly.entity_id
_entity_poly.type
_entity_poly.pdbx_seq_one_letter_code
_entity_poly.pdbx_strand_id
1 'polypeptide(L)'
;MTEQGVFPNLSIKENLEVGGYSLGRAAAQRRITEVYTLFPDLAARPRELAGSLSGGQRKMLAVAKALVAGPELLVMDEPSSGLSPRYVAEVVSIL
;
A
#
# COMPACT_ATOMS: atom_id res chain seq x y z
N MET A 1 14.85 0.28 -2.72
CA MET A 1 13.74 0.19 -1.74
C MET A 1 14.33 0.57 -0.40
N THR A 2 13.73 1.52 0.33
CA THR A 2 14.23 1.81 1.70
C THR A 2 13.87 0.65 2.63
N GLU A 3 14.41 0.62 3.85
CA GLU A 3 14.14 -0.42 4.86
C GLU A 3 12.65 -0.64 5.15
N GLN A 4 11.77 0.29 4.76
CA GLN A 4 10.32 0.24 5.05
C GLN A 4 9.48 -0.10 3.82
N GLY A 5 10.08 -0.58 2.73
CA GLY A 5 9.32 -1.03 1.57
C GLY A 5 8.67 0.10 0.76
N VAL A 6 8.94 1.39 1.06
CA VAL A 6 8.40 2.55 0.34
C VAL A 6 9.49 3.43 -0.27
N PHE A 7 9.11 4.28 -1.22
CA PHE A 7 9.96 5.30 -1.81
C PHE A 7 9.58 6.67 -1.22
N PRO A 8 10.37 7.22 -0.28
CA PRO A 8 9.98 8.41 0.49
C PRO A 8 9.85 9.69 -0.35
N ASN A 9 10.59 9.76 -1.47
CA ASN A 9 10.57 10.89 -2.40
C ASN A 9 9.42 10.81 -3.42
N LEU A 10 8.63 9.74 -3.38
CA LEU A 10 7.44 9.57 -4.21
C LEU A 10 6.19 9.78 -3.35
N SER A 11 5.14 10.27 -3.98
CA SER A 11 3.82 10.36 -3.38
C SER A 11 3.25 8.97 -3.04
N ILE A 12 2.20 8.95 -2.22
CA ILE A 12 1.38 7.77 -1.97
C ILE A 12 0.96 7.12 -3.29
N LYS A 13 0.40 7.90 -4.22
CA LYS A 13 -0.07 7.40 -5.52
C LYS A 13 1.06 6.81 -6.34
N GLU A 14 2.20 7.49 -6.43
CA GLU A 14 3.35 6.99 -7.20
C GLU A 14 3.92 5.71 -6.59
N ASN A 15 3.93 5.58 -5.25
CA ASN A 15 4.29 4.32 -4.61
C ASN A 15 3.36 3.19 -5.04
N LEU A 16 2.04 3.42 -5.04
CA LEU A 16 1.06 2.41 -5.49
C LEU A 16 1.24 2.07 -6.99
N GLU A 17 1.53 3.05 -7.83
CA GLU A 17 1.83 2.84 -9.25
C GLU A 17 3.08 1.97 -9.45
N VAL A 18 4.12 2.17 -8.62
CA VAL A 18 5.29 1.27 -8.62
C VAL A 18 4.90 -0.16 -8.22
N GLY A 19 3.93 -0.34 -7.32
CA GLY A 19 3.40 -1.66 -6.96
C GLY A 19 2.76 -2.40 -8.14
N GLY A 20 2.15 -1.65 -9.07
CA GLY A 20 1.51 -2.18 -10.26
C GLY A 20 2.37 -2.16 -11.53
N TYR A 21 3.70 -1.99 -11.42
CA TYR A 21 4.56 -1.73 -12.59
C TYR A 21 4.54 -2.85 -13.66
N SER A 22 4.31 -4.10 -13.24
CA SER A 22 4.23 -5.25 -14.14
C SER A 22 2.85 -5.42 -14.78
N LEU A 23 1.86 -4.66 -14.32
CA LEU A 23 0.49 -4.69 -14.83
C LEU A 23 0.32 -3.71 -16.00
N GLY A 24 -0.59 -4.04 -16.92
CA GLY A 24 -1.05 -3.05 -17.91
C GLY A 24 -1.73 -1.86 -17.22
N ARG A 25 -1.59 -0.65 -17.79
CA ARG A 25 -2.08 0.61 -17.19
C ARG A 25 -3.52 0.54 -16.65
N ALA A 26 -4.44 -0.04 -17.42
CA ALA A 26 -5.84 -0.17 -17.01
C ALA A 26 -6.02 -1.12 -15.82
N ALA A 27 -5.27 -2.21 -15.77
CA ALA A 27 -5.29 -3.15 -14.65
C ALA A 27 -4.68 -2.52 -13.39
N ALA A 28 -3.53 -1.85 -13.51
CA ALA A 28 -2.91 -1.13 -12.41
C ALA A 28 -3.87 -0.09 -11.80
N GLN A 29 -4.54 0.70 -12.66
CA GLN A 29 -5.47 1.73 -12.20
C GLN A 29 -6.67 1.14 -11.44
N ARG A 30 -7.22 -0.01 -11.90
CA ARG A 30 -8.30 -0.70 -11.18
C ARG A 30 -7.84 -1.19 -9.81
N ARG A 31 -6.67 -1.84 -9.74
CA ARG A 31 -6.10 -2.32 -8.47
C ARG A 31 -5.81 -1.19 -7.49
N ILE A 32 -5.31 -0.06 -7.98
CA ILE A 32 -5.10 1.14 -7.13
C ILE A 32 -6.43 1.64 -6.56
N THR A 33 -7.52 1.64 -7.35
CA THR A 33 -8.85 2.02 -6.86
C THR A 33 -9.39 1.05 -5.80
N GLU A 34 -9.19 -0.26 -5.98
CA GLU A 34 -9.52 -1.28 -4.97
C GLU A 34 -8.72 -1.04 -3.68
N VAL A 35 -7.41 -0.83 -3.79
CA VAL A 35 -6.54 -0.53 -2.64
C VAL A 35 -6.98 0.74 -1.91
N TYR A 36 -7.40 1.79 -2.60
CA TYR A 36 -7.93 2.99 -1.95
C TYR A 36 -9.23 2.75 -1.18
N THR A 37 -10.02 1.76 -1.57
CA THR A 37 -11.23 1.37 -0.83
C THR A 37 -10.87 0.74 0.52
N LEU A 38 -9.76 0.01 0.57
CA LEU A 38 -9.25 -0.68 1.77
C LEU A 38 -8.45 0.24 2.69
N PHE A 39 -7.80 1.25 2.13
CA PHE A 39 -6.95 2.18 2.85
C PHE A 39 -7.45 3.62 2.63
N PRO A 40 -8.61 4.01 3.19
CA PRO A 40 -9.19 5.34 2.99
C PRO A 40 -8.26 6.47 3.46
N ASP A 41 -7.42 6.21 4.47
CA ASP A 41 -6.41 7.18 4.96
C ASP A 41 -5.34 7.52 3.92
N LEU A 42 -5.05 6.59 2.99
CA LEU A 42 -4.16 6.82 1.86
C LEU A 42 -4.91 7.53 0.71
N ALA A 43 -6.16 7.13 0.47
CA ALA A 43 -7.03 7.70 -0.55
C ALA A 43 -7.36 9.18 -0.31
N ALA A 44 -7.41 9.62 0.95
CA ALA A 44 -7.67 11.00 1.32
C ALA A 44 -6.56 11.99 0.89
N ARG A 45 -5.35 11.48 0.61
CA ARG A 45 -4.15 12.32 0.41
C ARG A 45 -3.16 11.70 -0.59
N PRO A 46 -3.60 11.34 -1.80
CA PRO A 46 -2.80 10.54 -2.75
C PRO A 46 -1.54 11.25 -3.23
N ARG A 47 -1.48 12.58 -3.11
CA ARG A 47 -0.35 13.42 -3.52
C ARG A 47 0.66 13.70 -2.40
N GLU A 48 0.36 13.30 -1.15
CA GLU A 48 1.31 13.46 -0.04
C GLU A 48 2.54 12.57 -0.27
N LEU A 49 3.73 13.10 0.01
CA LEU A 49 4.99 12.36 -0.09
C LEU A 49 5.04 11.24 0.95
N ALA A 50 5.49 10.05 0.57
CA ALA A 50 5.63 8.95 1.51
C ALA A 50 6.61 9.26 2.66
N GLY A 51 7.56 10.17 2.45
CA GLY A 51 8.50 10.62 3.46
C GLY A 51 7.86 11.35 4.65
N SER A 52 6.73 12.04 4.48
CA SER A 52 6.04 12.79 5.56
C SER A 52 5.15 11.90 6.44
N LEU A 53 4.87 10.67 6.01
CA LEU A 53 4.07 9.71 6.74
C LEU A 53 4.78 9.24 8.02
N SER A 54 4.02 8.95 9.07
CA SER A 54 4.56 8.23 10.25
C SER A 54 5.07 6.83 9.87
N GLY A 55 5.87 6.20 10.73
CA GLY A 55 6.38 4.85 10.48
C GLY A 55 5.27 3.81 10.23
N GLY A 56 4.18 3.86 11.01
CA GLY A 56 3.02 2.99 10.79
C GLY A 56 2.29 3.27 9.47
N GLN A 57 2.12 4.54 9.10
CA GLN A 57 1.54 4.91 7.81
C GLN A 57 2.43 4.49 6.62
N ARG A 58 3.76 4.52 6.77
CA ARG A 58 4.67 3.98 5.74
C ARG A 58 4.57 2.46 5.62
N LYS A 59 4.45 1.73 6.73
CA LYS A 59 4.18 0.28 6.70
C LYS A 59 2.84 -0.03 6.02
N MET A 60 1.79 0.74 6.33
CA MET A 60 0.49 0.64 5.64
C MET A 60 0.63 0.88 4.13
N LEU A 61 1.35 1.92 3.71
CA LEU A 61 1.62 2.18 2.30
C LEU A 61 2.43 1.06 1.64
N ALA A 62 3.38 0.44 2.35
CA ALA A 62 4.14 -0.70 1.85
C ALA A 62 3.24 -1.91 1.56
N VAL A 63 2.31 -2.21 2.46
CA VAL A 63 1.30 -3.28 2.27
C VAL A 63 0.36 -2.93 1.12
N ALA A 64 -0.20 -1.72 1.12
CA ALA A 64 -1.06 -1.24 0.05
C ALA A 64 -0.38 -1.35 -1.32
N LYS A 65 0.90 -0.97 -1.41
CA LYS A 65 1.71 -1.12 -2.63
C LYS A 65 1.87 -2.57 -3.06
N ALA A 66 2.14 -3.48 -2.11
CA ALA A 66 2.27 -4.91 -2.42
C ALA A 66 0.95 -5.49 -2.97
N LEU A 67 -0.19 -5.07 -2.41
CA LEU A 67 -1.51 -5.52 -2.85
C LEU A 67 -1.88 -5.05 -4.26
N VAL A 68 -1.35 -3.93 -4.75
CA VAL A 68 -1.59 -3.48 -6.13
C VAL A 68 -1.14 -4.53 -7.15
N ALA A 69 -0.04 -5.22 -6.89
CA ALA A 69 0.48 -6.28 -7.77
C ALA A 69 -0.46 -7.48 -7.89
N GLY A 70 -1.41 -7.60 -6.97
CA GLY A 70 -2.31 -8.73 -6.87
C GLY A 70 -1.65 -10.06 -6.53
N PRO A 71 -0.91 -10.12 -5.42
CA PRO A 71 -0.25 -11.34 -5.01
C PRO A 71 -1.27 -12.42 -4.63
N GLU A 72 -0.97 -13.67 -4.98
CA GLU A 72 -1.68 -14.86 -4.44
C GLU A 72 -1.25 -15.17 -3.00
N LEU A 73 -0.08 -14.69 -2.58
CA LEU A 73 0.47 -14.86 -1.25
C LEU A 73 1.16 -13.59 -0.78
N LEU A 74 0.74 -13.06 0.36
CA LEU A 74 1.39 -11.95 1.04
C LEU A 74 1.98 -12.44 2.36
N VAL A 75 3.31 -12.46 2.47
CA VAL A 75 4.02 -12.78 3.71
C VAL A 75 4.37 -11.48 4.43
N MET A 76 3.92 -11.33 5.67
CA MET A 76 4.22 -10.20 6.53
C MET A 76 4.89 -10.71 7.80
N ASP A 77 6.11 -10.25 8.04
CA ASP A 77 6.77 -10.47 9.33
C ASP A 77 6.26 -9.41 10.32
N GLU A 78 5.73 -9.85 11.45
CA GLU A 78 5.14 -9.00 12.50
C GLU A 78 4.08 -7.95 12.03
N PRO A 79 2.92 -8.36 11.48
CA PRO A 79 1.91 -7.42 10.95
C PRO A 79 1.33 -6.48 12.03
N SER A 80 1.33 -6.89 13.29
CA SER A 80 0.86 -6.10 14.42
C SER A 80 1.79 -4.93 14.79
N SER A 81 3.07 -4.96 14.38
CA SER A 81 4.05 -3.91 14.70
C SER A 81 3.96 -2.72 13.74
N GLY A 82 2.76 -2.27 13.35
CA GLY A 82 2.60 -1.00 12.63
C GLY A 82 1.45 -0.90 11.63
N LEU A 83 0.71 -1.97 11.38
CA LEU A 83 -0.68 -1.86 10.93
C LEU A 83 -1.60 -1.89 12.14
N SER A 84 -2.66 -1.07 12.12
CA SER A 84 -3.70 -1.19 13.14
C SER A 84 -4.37 -2.57 13.00
N PRO A 85 -4.81 -3.20 14.10
CA PRO A 85 -5.51 -4.49 14.06
C PRO A 85 -6.70 -4.52 13.09
N ARG A 86 -7.38 -3.37 12.92
CA ARG A 86 -8.47 -3.20 11.96
C ARG A 86 -8.01 -3.44 10.52
N TYR A 87 -6.88 -2.86 10.11
CA TYR A 87 -6.39 -3.01 8.74
C TYR A 87 -5.85 -4.41 8.47
N VAL A 88 -5.31 -5.10 9.47
CA VAL A 88 -4.92 -6.51 9.34
C VAL A 88 -6.15 -7.38 9.03
N ALA A 89 -7.25 -7.19 9.77
CA ALA A 89 -8.49 -7.92 9.51
C ALA A 89 -9.09 -7.62 8.12
N GLU A 90 -9.01 -6.37 7.68
CA GLU A 90 -9.52 -5.92 6.37
C GLU A 90 -8.67 -6.42 5.20
N VAL A 91 -7.35 -6.61 5.39
CA VAL A 91 -6.48 -7.25 4.39
C VAL A 91 -6.66 -8.77 4.36
N VAL A 92 -6.91 -9.41 5.50
CA VAL A 92 -7.15 -10.86 5.56
C VAL A 92 -8.50 -11.24 4.93
N SER A 93 -9.51 -10.37 4.96
CA SER A 93 -10.84 -10.70 4.40
C SER A 93 -10.92 -10.68 2.87
N ILE A 94 -9.89 -10.15 2.20
CA ILE A 94 -9.82 -9.98 0.73
C ILE A 94 -8.78 -10.90 0.07
N LEU A 95 -7.95 -11.57 0.86
CA LEU A 95 -7.03 -12.63 0.42
C LEU A 95 -7.74 -13.98 0.57
#